data_AF-A0A935SNK9-F1
#
_entry.id   AF-A0A935SNK9-F1
#
_cell.length_a   1.000
_cell.length_b   1.000
_cell.length_c   1.000
_cell.angle_alpha   90.00
_cell.angle_beta   90.00
_cell.angle_gamma   90.00
#
_symmetry.space_group_name_H-M   'P 1'
#
loop_
_entity.id
_entity.type
_entity.pdbx_description
1 polymer ?
#
loop_
_entity_poly.entity_id
_entity_poly.type
_entity_poly.pdbx_seq_one_letter_code
_entity_poly.pdbx_strand_id
1 'polypeptide(L)'
;MNSNRNLLKRLLKLYPIKVVKEYFQETGNFADAIESITGNNTQQSIKDFAKKNYLYTKQHIYLYSINSNFRSNIMANFPIDIEDQSNSGGEYFYFCLPKINYKVTLFDPLAEDDLKFLQPLVIKIKNRILTIHFTKLEKTVSSYYPDNRAASRRSQSNHEAETLNKIISFFNTNFQTLPLDINKGVKHLWDNDHIDCRKVQWRRTSSVAMETMDEDLTFKEQYPIEYPKLITQPLSKALFKHLKEDEYLCDVFEADASKGLINIPRFPKDEKQVENVVTEILTNN
;
A
#
# COMPACT_ATOMS: atom_id res chain seq x y z
N MET A 1 -1.19 22.62 -14.58
CA MET A 1 -0.68 21.26 -14.28
C MET A 1 -1.74 20.23 -13.86
N ASN A 2 -2.96 20.59 -13.46
CA ASN A 2 -3.95 19.65 -12.90
C ASN A 2 -5.14 19.33 -13.83
N SER A 3 -4.92 19.32 -15.16
CA SER A 3 -5.94 18.82 -16.08
C SER A 3 -6.21 17.34 -15.81
N ASN A 4 -7.42 16.87 -16.13
CA ASN A 4 -7.78 15.46 -15.96
C ASN A 4 -6.78 14.53 -16.66
N ARG A 5 -6.33 14.90 -17.87
CA ARG A 5 -5.29 14.17 -18.59
C ARG A 5 -4.01 14.02 -17.76
N ASN A 6 -3.52 15.09 -17.12
CA ASN A 6 -2.32 15.03 -16.29
C ASN A 6 -2.52 14.21 -15.01
N LEU A 7 -3.72 14.21 -14.42
CA LEU A 7 -4.04 13.35 -13.29
C LEU A 7 -3.96 11.86 -13.69
N LEU A 8 -4.48 11.51 -14.86
CA LEU A 8 -4.43 10.14 -15.40
C LEU A 8 -3.00 9.71 -15.73
N LYS A 9 -2.17 10.60 -16.28
CA LYS A 9 -0.73 10.32 -16.47
C LYS A 9 -0.04 9.98 -15.15
N ARG A 10 -0.29 10.78 -14.10
CA ARG A 10 0.28 10.54 -12.77
C ARG A 10 -0.22 9.23 -12.15
N LEU A 11 -1.50 8.90 -12.36
CA LEU A 11 -2.08 7.64 -11.92
C LEU A 11 -1.35 6.44 -12.56
N LEU A 12 -1.12 6.45 -13.87
CA LEU A 12 -0.40 5.39 -14.58
C LEU A 12 1.06 5.23 -14.09
N LYS A 13 1.70 6.32 -13.69
CA LYS A 13 3.07 6.30 -13.12
C LYS A 13 3.18 5.56 -11.78
N LEU A 14 2.07 5.26 -11.12
CA LEU A 14 2.08 4.49 -9.86
C LEU A 14 2.26 2.98 -10.07
N TYR A 15 2.26 2.52 -11.33
CA TYR A 15 2.31 1.12 -11.70
C TYR A 15 3.63 0.78 -12.41
N PRO A 16 4.08 -0.48 -12.38
CA PRO A 16 5.18 -0.93 -13.21
C PRO A 16 4.90 -0.67 -14.68
N ILE A 17 5.88 -0.07 -15.38
CA ILE A 17 5.75 0.22 -16.82
C ILE A 17 5.37 -1.01 -17.64
N LYS A 18 5.92 -2.18 -17.31
CA LYS A 18 5.63 -3.44 -18.00
C LYS A 18 4.13 -3.75 -17.97
N VAL A 19 3.51 -3.69 -16.79
CA VAL A 19 2.07 -3.94 -16.57
C VAL A 19 1.21 -2.92 -17.33
N VAL A 20 1.59 -1.64 -17.29
CA VAL A 20 0.88 -0.57 -18.04
C VAL A 20 0.93 -0.85 -19.54
N LYS A 21 2.11 -1.11 -20.09
CA LYS A 21 2.30 -1.34 -21.53
C LYS A 21 1.61 -2.61 -22.00
N GLU A 22 1.68 -3.69 -21.25
CA GLU A 22 1.01 -4.96 -21.57
C GLU A 22 -0.50 -4.80 -21.60
N TYR A 23 -1.10 -4.11 -20.61
CA TYR A 23 -2.54 -3.92 -20.57
C TYR A 23 -3.07 -3.07 -21.74
N PHE A 24 -2.39 -1.99 -22.07
CA PHE A 24 -2.81 -1.08 -23.15
C PHE A 24 -2.21 -1.43 -24.52
N GLN A 25 -1.43 -2.51 -24.62
CA GLN A 25 -0.75 -2.96 -25.84
C GLN A 25 0.17 -1.89 -26.45
N GLU A 26 0.90 -1.16 -25.59
CA GLU A 26 1.74 -0.04 -25.98
C GLU A 26 3.22 -0.42 -26.07
N THR A 27 3.95 0.26 -26.96
CA THR A 27 5.38 0.05 -27.17
C THR A 27 6.17 1.34 -26.91
N GLY A 28 7.50 1.31 -27.08
CA GLY A 28 8.34 2.49 -26.86
C GLY A 28 8.71 2.78 -25.40
N ASN A 29 9.20 3.99 -25.15
CA ASN A 29 9.62 4.44 -23.81
C ASN A 29 8.40 4.79 -22.93
N PHE A 30 8.63 5.01 -21.63
CA PHE A 30 7.53 5.22 -20.68
C PHE A 30 6.72 6.49 -20.94
N ALA A 31 7.41 7.57 -21.29
CA ALA A 31 6.78 8.88 -21.47
C ALA A 31 5.83 8.85 -22.67
N ASP A 32 6.32 8.32 -23.79
CA ASP A 32 5.55 8.21 -25.03
C ASP A 32 4.35 7.28 -24.88
N ALA A 33 4.54 6.13 -24.20
CA ALA A 33 3.45 5.21 -23.90
C ALA A 33 2.35 5.88 -23.05
N ILE A 34 2.72 6.62 -22.00
CA ILE A 34 1.73 7.35 -21.17
C ILE A 34 1.01 8.44 -21.99
N GLU A 35 1.72 9.17 -22.84
CA GLU A 35 1.10 10.18 -23.71
C GLU A 35 0.09 9.56 -24.68
N SER A 36 0.46 8.44 -25.32
CA SER A 36 -0.41 7.67 -26.20
C SER A 36 -1.65 7.16 -25.45
N ILE A 37 -1.46 6.48 -24.32
CA ILE A 37 -2.56 5.91 -23.52
C ILE A 37 -3.55 7.00 -23.14
N THR A 38 -3.07 8.13 -22.62
CA THR A 38 -3.94 9.22 -22.16
C THR A 38 -4.55 10.05 -23.29
N GLY A 39 -4.05 9.92 -24.53
CA GLY A 39 -4.63 10.52 -25.72
C GLY A 39 -5.68 9.64 -26.42
N ASN A 40 -5.47 8.31 -26.36
CA ASN A 40 -6.23 7.34 -27.16
C ASN A 40 -7.26 6.54 -26.35
N ASN A 41 -7.17 6.54 -25.02
CA ASN A 41 -8.09 5.78 -24.15
C ASN A 41 -9.03 6.71 -23.38
N THR A 42 -10.20 6.17 -23.04
CA THR A 42 -11.17 6.87 -22.18
C THR A 42 -10.66 6.96 -20.75
N GLN A 43 -11.11 7.99 -20.03
CA GLN A 43 -10.83 8.12 -18.60
C GLN A 43 -11.29 6.89 -17.81
N GLN A 44 -12.43 6.30 -18.18
CA GLN A 44 -12.94 5.11 -17.51
C GLN A 44 -12.02 3.90 -17.72
N SER A 45 -11.52 3.68 -18.94
CA SER A 45 -10.58 2.58 -19.23
C SER A 45 -9.32 2.66 -18.37
N ILE A 46 -8.79 3.86 -18.15
CA ILE A 46 -7.61 4.07 -17.29
C ILE A 46 -7.94 3.85 -15.80
N LYS A 47 -9.12 4.26 -15.35
CA LYS A 47 -9.58 3.97 -13.99
C LYS A 47 -9.81 2.47 -13.77
N ASP A 48 -10.35 1.78 -14.75
CA ASP A 48 -10.56 0.33 -14.71
C ASP A 48 -9.22 -0.43 -14.69
N PHE A 49 -8.22 0.04 -15.44
CA PHE A 49 -6.85 -0.45 -15.33
C PHE A 49 -6.33 -0.32 -13.89
N ALA A 50 -6.47 0.86 -13.28
CA ALA A 50 -6.02 1.10 -11.91
C ALA A 50 -6.72 0.19 -10.90
N LYS A 51 -8.05 0.00 -11.05
CA LYS A 51 -8.84 -0.91 -10.23
C LYS A 51 -8.37 -2.37 -10.35
N LYS A 52 -8.13 -2.85 -11.57
CA LYS A 52 -7.74 -4.25 -11.82
C LYS A 52 -6.31 -4.55 -11.38
N ASN A 53 -5.41 -3.57 -11.47
CA ASN A 53 -3.98 -3.79 -11.28
C ASN A 53 -3.43 -3.20 -9.97
N TYR A 54 -4.30 -2.81 -9.02
CA TYR A 54 -3.87 -2.12 -7.79
C TYR A 54 -2.86 -2.92 -6.96
N LEU A 55 -2.87 -4.26 -7.06
CA LEU A 55 -1.94 -5.14 -6.37
C LEU A 55 -0.51 -5.06 -6.91
N TYR A 56 -0.29 -4.57 -8.12
CA TYR A 56 1.06 -4.33 -8.67
C TYR A 56 1.75 -3.08 -8.12
N THR A 57 1.07 -2.29 -7.29
CA THR A 57 1.66 -1.05 -6.76
C THR A 57 2.46 -1.28 -5.49
N LYS A 58 3.38 -0.35 -5.20
CA LYS A 58 3.94 -0.20 -3.86
C LYS A 58 2.81 0.28 -2.95
N GLN A 59 2.61 -0.34 -1.80
CA GLN A 59 1.40 -0.09 -1.01
C GLN A 59 1.62 -0.17 0.50
N HIS A 60 0.74 0.50 1.24
CA HIS A 60 0.50 0.23 2.66
C HIS A 60 -0.85 -0.46 2.78
N ILE A 61 -0.91 -1.49 3.61
CA ILE A 61 -2.08 -2.34 3.82
C ILE A 61 -2.37 -2.31 5.30
N TYR A 62 -3.55 -1.83 5.67
CA TYR A 62 -3.98 -1.74 7.05
C TYR A 62 -5.07 -2.77 7.32
N LEU A 63 -4.90 -3.52 8.41
CA LEU A 63 -5.78 -4.59 8.83
C LEU A 63 -6.43 -4.21 10.15
N TYR A 64 -7.76 -4.26 10.17
CA TYR A 64 -8.57 -3.98 11.34
C TYR A 64 -9.56 -5.11 11.58
N SER A 65 -9.84 -5.37 12.86
CA SER A 65 -10.97 -6.18 13.26
C SER A 65 -12.19 -5.30 13.50
N ILE A 66 -13.37 -5.80 13.13
CA ILE A 66 -14.66 -5.21 13.48
C ILE A 66 -15.45 -6.18 14.36
N ASN A 67 -16.16 -5.66 15.37
CA ASN A 67 -16.82 -6.49 16.39
C ASN A 67 -18.08 -7.24 15.92
N SER A 68 -18.58 -6.97 14.71
CA SER A 68 -19.76 -7.64 14.16
C SER A 68 -19.65 -7.80 12.64
N ASN A 69 -20.55 -8.59 12.06
CA ASN A 69 -20.56 -8.80 10.61
C ASN A 69 -20.90 -7.49 9.90
N PHE A 70 -20.18 -7.21 8.83
CA PHE A 70 -20.38 -6.01 8.04
C PHE A 70 -21.74 -5.98 7.34
N ARG A 71 -22.34 -4.80 7.26
CA ARG A 71 -23.63 -4.54 6.59
C ARG A 71 -23.39 -3.47 5.52
N SER A 72 -23.61 -3.80 4.25
CA SER A 72 -23.28 -2.90 3.13
C SER A 72 -24.05 -1.58 3.11
N ASN A 73 -25.25 -1.55 3.69
CA ASN A 73 -26.10 -0.35 3.71
C ASN A 73 -25.45 0.85 4.42
N ILE A 74 -24.49 0.64 5.32
CA ILE A 74 -23.78 1.76 5.98
C ILE A 74 -22.95 2.57 4.98
N MET A 75 -22.49 1.97 3.87
CA MET A 75 -21.61 2.61 2.89
C MET A 75 -22.29 3.74 2.11
N ALA A 76 -23.61 3.88 2.22
CA ALA A 76 -24.35 4.99 1.63
C ALA A 76 -23.82 6.37 2.10
N ASN A 77 -23.28 6.45 3.32
CA ASN A 77 -22.72 7.68 3.90
C ASN A 77 -21.19 7.60 4.04
N PHE A 78 -20.51 6.79 3.22
CA PHE A 78 -19.07 6.65 3.28
C PHE A 78 -18.38 7.99 2.97
N PRO A 79 -17.35 8.42 3.73
CA PRO A 79 -16.77 9.76 3.62
C PRO A 79 -15.88 9.97 2.38
N ILE A 80 -15.79 8.99 1.48
CA ILE A 80 -14.98 9.02 0.27
C ILE A 80 -15.84 8.53 -0.88
N ASP A 81 -15.72 9.18 -2.03
CA ASP A 81 -16.43 8.77 -3.24
C ASP A 81 -15.99 7.35 -3.67
N ILE A 82 -16.97 6.45 -3.78
CA ILE A 82 -16.79 5.09 -4.25
C ILE A 82 -16.94 5.09 -5.76
N GLU A 83 -15.86 4.72 -6.46
CA GLU A 83 -15.82 4.66 -7.93
C GLU A 83 -16.39 3.33 -8.44
N ASP A 84 -16.20 2.25 -7.68
CA ASP A 84 -16.72 0.92 -8.00
C ASP A 84 -16.92 0.11 -6.72
N GLN A 85 -17.87 -0.82 -6.76
CA GLN A 85 -18.12 -1.77 -5.68
C GLN A 85 -18.56 -3.12 -6.23
N SER A 86 -18.14 -4.19 -5.56
CA SER A 86 -18.62 -5.54 -5.84
C SER A 86 -18.75 -6.35 -4.56
N ASN A 87 -19.55 -7.42 -4.63
CA ASN A 87 -19.67 -8.40 -3.58
C ASN A 87 -19.60 -9.79 -4.22
N SER A 88 -18.58 -10.56 -3.84
CA SER A 88 -18.39 -11.92 -4.34
C SER A 88 -17.86 -12.79 -3.22
N GLY A 89 -18.43 -13.99 -3.06
CA GLY A 89 -17.95 -14.97 -2.06
C GLY A 89 -17.94 -14.46 -0.61
N GLY A 90 -18.83 -13.52 -0.25
CA GLY A 90 -18.88 -12.92 1.09
C GLY A 90 -17.79 -11.88 1.37
N GLU A 91 -17.01 -11.51 0.36
CA GLU A 91 -16.09 -10.38 0.40
C GLU A 91 -16.72 -9.16 -0.28
N TYR A 92 -16.79 -8.05 0.46
CA TYR A 92 -17.17 -6.76 -0.08
C TYR A 92 -15.92 -6.03 -0.54
N PHE A 93 -15.94 -5.52 -1.77
CA PHE A 93 -14.85 -4.79 -2.39
C PHE A 93 -15.34 -3.39 -2.77
N TYR A 94 -14.61 -2.36 -2.35
CA TYR A 94 -14.86 -0.96 -2.71
C TYR A 94 -13.58 -0.32 -3.24
N PHE A 95 -13.65 0.25 -4.44
CA PHE A 95 -12.54 0.98 -5.05
C PHE A 95 -12.84 2.48 -5.01
N CYS A 96 -11.86 3.25 -4.53
CA CYS A 96 -11.93 4.70 -4.39
C CYS A 96 -10.71 5.33 -5.06
N LEU A 97 -10.86 6.57 -5.55
CA LEU A 97 -9.77 7.37 -6.12
C LEU A 97 -9.73 8.78 -5.51
N PRO A 98 -9.50 8.91 -4.19
CA PRO A 98 -9.37 10.23 -3.55
C PRO A 98 -8.33 11.10 -4.24
N LYS A 99 -8.65 12.41 -4.33
CA LYS A 99 -7.75 13.44 -4.85
C LYS A 99 -6.89 13.99 -3.72
N ILE A 100 -5.58 13.75 -3.84
CA ILE A 100 -4.57 14.24 -2.92
C ILE A 100 -4.02 15.55 -3.48
N ASN A 101 -3.94 16.59 -2.65
CA ASN A 101 -3.43 17.89 -3.08
C ASN A 101 -2.12 18.21 -2.36
N TYR A 102 -1.08 18.54 -3.12
CA TYR A 102 0.16 19.09 -2.61
C TYR A 102 0.22 20.58 -2.93
N LYS A 103 0.53 21.39 -1.92
CA LYS A 103 0.95 22.78 -2.15
C LYS A 103 2.45 22.80 -2.40
N VAL A 104 2.85 23.43 -3.50
CA VAL A 104 4.21 23.45 -3.99
C VAL A 104 4.70 24.90 -4.04
N THR A 105 5.91 25.12 -3.53
CA THR A 105 6.64 26.37 -3.73
C THR A 105 7.67 26.15 -4.83
N LEU A 106 7.61 27.00 -5.85
CA LEU A 106 8.52 27.02 -6.98
C LEU A 106 9.49 28.18 -6.79
N PHE A 107 10.76 27.94 -7.05
CA PHE A 107 11.81 28.95 -6.94
C PHE A 107 12.24 29.42 -8.34
N ASP A 108 12.79 30.63 -8.38
CA ASP A 108 13.43 31.23 -9.55
C ASP A 108 12.55 31.26 -10.83
N PRO A 109 11.46 32.06 -10.86
CA PRO A 109 10.99 33.00 -9.82
C PRO A 109 10.08 32.33 -8.78
N LEU A 110 10.01 32.96 -7.58
CA LEU A 110 9.17 32.49 -6.48
C LEU A 110 7.69 32.48 -6.89
N ALA A 111 7.06 31.31 -6.83
CA ALA A 111 5.64 31.14 -7.09
C ALA A 111 5.04 30.01 -6.25
N GLU A 112 3.72 30.01 -6.09
CA GLU A 112 2.97 28.89 -5.53
C GLU A 112 2.19 28.16 -6.62
N ASP A 113 2.10 26.85 -6.49
CA ASP A 113 1.30 26.00 -7.37
C ASP A 113 0.69 24.85 -6.57
N ASP A 114 -0.37 24.25 -7.11
CA ASP A 114 -0.98 23.05 -6.57
C ASP A 114 -0.64 21.86 -7.46
N LEU A 115 -0.29 20.74 -6.86
CA LEU A 115 -0.06 19.47 -7.56
C LEU A 115 -1.03 18.42 -7.05
N LYS A 116 -1.92 17.95 -7.92
CA LYS A 116 -2.97 16.98 -7.58
C LYS A 116 -2.64 15.58 -8.07
N PHE A 117 -3.05 14.58 -7.30
CA PHE A 117 -2.89 13.15 -7.61
C PHE A 117 -4.19 12.40 -7.36
N LEU A 118 -4.44 11.36 -8.15
CA LEU A 118 -5.41 10.32 -7.83
C LEU A 118 -4.65 9.21 -7.10
N GLN A 119 -5.10 8.84 -5.90
CA GLN A 119 -4.50 7.75 -5.13
C GLN A 119 -5.44 6.55 -5.13
N PRO A 120 -5.08 5.42 -5.77
CA PRO A 120 -5.84 4.18 -5.62
C PRO A 120 -5.95 3.75 -4.17
N LEU A 121 -7.19 3.56 -3.74
CA LEU A 121 -7.57 3.09 -2.41
C LEU A 121 -8.57 1.93 -2.60
N VAL A 122 -8.24 0.77 -2.04
CA VAL A 122 -9.14 -0.39 -2.05
C VAL A 122 -9.51 -0.74 -0.61
N ILE A 123 -10.80 -0.96 -0.38
CA ILE A 123 -11.33 -1.43 0.89
C ILE A 123 -11.96 -2.78 0.65
N LYS A 124 -11.41 -3.80 1.30
CA LYS A 124 -11.95 -5.16 1.33
C LYS A 124 -12.49 -5.46 2.72
N ILE A 125 -13.71 -5.99 2.79
CA ILE A 125 -14.28 -6.49 4.04
C ILE A 125 -14.72 -7.93 3.84
N LYS A 126 -14.12 -8.84 4.62
CA LYS A 126 -14.46 -10.26 4.63
C LYS A 126 -14.58 -10.73 6.07
N ASN A 127 -15.69 -11.38 6.39
CA ASN A 127 -16.05 -11.76 7.76
C ASN A 127 -16.07 -10.53 8.69
N ARG A 128 -15.09 -10.45 9.60
CA ARG A 128 -14.90 -9.38 10.58
C ARG A 128 -13.56 -8.66 10.41
N ILE A 129 -12.97 -8.77 9.23
CA ILE A 129 -11.68 -8.16 8.90
C ILE A 129 -11.89 -7.10 7.84
N LEU A 130 -11.49 -5.87 8.17
CA LEU A 130 -11.40 -4.73 7.29
C LEU A 130 -9.96 -4.59 6.82
N THR A 131 -9.73 -4.74 5.52
CA THR A 131 -8.43 -4.58 4.86
C THR A 131 -8.46 -3.35 3.98
N ILE A 132 -7.53 -2.42 4.20
CA ILE A 132 -7.46 -1.15 3.49
C ILE A 132 -6.11 -1.05 2.78
N HIS A 133 -6.12 -1.10 1.45
CA HIS A 133 -4.93 -0.93 0.62
C HIS A 133 -4.81 0.53 0.16
N PHE A 134 -3.68 1.15 0.45
CA PHE A 134 -3.28 2.44 -0.11
C PHE A 134 -2.11 2.25 -1.07
N THR A 135 -2.29 2.66 -2.32
CA THR A 135 -1.14 2.81 -3.22
C THR A 135 -0.28 3.98 -2.76
N LYS A 136 1.03 3.77 -2.64
CA LYS A 136 1.97 4.82 -2.26
C LYS A 136 2.14 5.82 -3.39
N LEU A 137 1.98 7.10 -3.08
CA LEU A 137 2.34 8.17 -3.99
C LEU A 137 3.85 8.45 -3.92
N GLU A 138 4.49 8.53 -5.08
CA GLU A 138 5.88 8.99 -5.17
C GLU A 138 5.96 10.48 -4.82
N LYS A 139 6.88 10.82 -3.90
CA LYS A 139 6.88 12.11 -3.18
C LYS A 139 7.72 13.21 -3.85
N THR A 140 8.45 12.89 -4.91
CA THR A 140 9.43 13.81 -5.49
C THR A 140 8.74 14.82 -6.39
N VAL A 141 8.20 15.88 -5.77
CA VAL A 141 7.45 16.96 -6.45
C VAL A 141 8.26 17.62 -7.57
N SER A 142 9.57 17.76 -7.41
CA SER A 142 10.47 18.33 -8.42
C SER A 142 10.41 17.62 -9.77
N SER A 143 10.19 16.30 -9.80
CA SER A 143 10.08 15.53 -11.05
C SER A 143 8.90 15.90 -11.95
N TYR A 144 7.97 16.73 -11.47
CA TYR A 144 6.80 17.20 -12.23
C TYR A 144 6.96 18.61 -12.78
N TYR A 145 8.07 19.28 -12.45
CA TYR A 145 8.41 20.61 -12.93
C TYR A 145 9.61 20.52 -13.87
N PRO A 146 9.77 21.47 -14.82
CA PRO A 146 10.95 21.52 -15.67
C PRO A 146 12.26 21.57 -14.84
N ASP A 147 13.34 20.97 -15.35
CA ASP A 147 14.62 20.84 -14.64
C ASP A 147 15.23 22.17 -14.19
N ASN A 148 14.89 23.26 -14.89
CA ASN A 148 15.32 24.61 -14.56
C ASN A 148 14.48 25.28 -13.46
N ARG A 149 13.53 24.56 -12.84
CA ARG A 149 12.62 25.09 -11.82
C ARG A 149 12.65 24.23 -10.57
N ALA A 150 13.37 24.68 -9.55
CA ALA A 150 13.36 24.02 -8.25
C ALA A 150 11.95 24.08 -7.64
N ALA A 151 11.47 22.93 -7.17
CA ALA A 151 10.14 22.79 -6.57
C ALA A 151 10.25 22.06 -5.23
N SER A 152 9.64 22.65 -4.20
CA SER A 152 9.57 22.05 -2.87
C SER A 152 8.12 21.91 -2.41
N ARG A 153 7.83 20.79 -1.76
CA ARG A 153 6.52 20.53 -1.16
C ARG A 153 6.39 21.34 0.12
N ARG A 154 5.43 22.27 0.16
CA ARG A 154 5.11 23.09 1.34
C ARG A 154 4.14 22.37 2.28
N SER A 155 3.06 21.81 1.74
CA SER A 155 2.07 21.06 2.53
C SER A 155 1.32 20.03 1.69
N GLN A 156 0.53 19.20 2.36
CA GLN A 156 -0.30 18.17 1.75
C GLN A 156 -1.66 18.14 2.45
N SER A 157 -2.75 18.00 1.70
CA SER A 157 -4.09 17.75 2.23
C SER A 157 -4.69 16.48 1.64
N ASN A 158 -5.65 15.88 2.36
CA ASN A 158 -6.21 14.57 2.08
C ASN A 158 -5.14 13.48 2.03
N HIS A 159 -4.02 13.65 2.73
CA HIS A 159 -2.95 12.65 2.73
C HIS A 159 -3.42 11.33 3.37
N GLU A 160 -2.69 10.25 3.11
CA GLU A 160 -3.03 8.90 3.54
C GLU A 160 -3.49 8.79 5.00
N ALA A 161 -2.76 9.40 5.95
CA ALA A 161 -3.12 9.35 7.37
C ALA A 161 -4.47 10.03 7.68
N GLU A 162 -4.76 11.15 7.04
CA GLU A 162 -6.04 11.85 7.17
C GLU A 162 -7.18 11.03 6.55
N THR A 163 -6.94 10.44 5.38
CA THR A 163 -7.89 9.59 4.68
C THR A 163 -8.18 8.32 5.49
N LEU A 164 -7.15 7.65 6.01
CA LEU A 164 -7.30 6.52 6.92
C LEU A 164 -8.11 6.91 8.16
N ASN A 165 -7.80 8.04 8.81
CA ASN A 165 -8.55 8.51 9.98
C ASN A 165 -10.03 8.74 9.66
N LYS A 166 -10.37 9.29 8.48
CA LYS A 166 -11.77 9.45 8.03
C LYS A 166 -12.45 8.09 7.89
N ILE A 167 -11.79 7.11 7.26
CA ILE A 167 -12.31 5.75 7.10
C ILE A 167 -12.55 5.11 8.47
N ILE A 168 -11.55 5.12 9.35
CA ILE A 168 -11.66 4.49 10.67
C ILE A 168 -12.70 5.18 11.55
N SER A 169 -12.83 6.52 11.49
CA SER A 169 -13.88 7.24 12.20
C SER A 169 -15.29 6.85 11.73
N PHE A 170 -15.46 6.68 10.42
CA PHE A 170 -16.71 6.18 9.84
C PHE A 170 -17.04 4.76 10.33
N PHE A 171 -16.07 3.84 10.29
CA PHE A 171 -16.28 2.49 10.81
C PHE A 171 -16.53 2.48 12.32
N ASN A 172 -15.86 3.34 13.10
CA ASN A 172 -16.05 3.46 14.55
C ASN A 172 -17.44 3.97 14.97
N THR A 173 -18.14 4.67 14.08
CA THR A 173 -19.52 5.11 14.34
C THR A 173 -20.52 3.94 14.21
N ASN A 174 -20.14 2.89 13.49
CA ASN A 174 -21.00 1.75 13.16
C ASN A 174 -20.56 0.44 13.83
N PHE A 175 -19.28 0.34 14.21
CA PHE A 175 -18.62 -0.84 14.77
C PHE A 175 -17.58 -0.42 15.79
N GLN A 176 -17.17 -1.35 16.66
CA GLN A 176 -15.89 -1.19 17.35
C GLN A 176 -14.79 -1.67 16.42
N THR A 177 -13.94 -0.76 15.96
CA THR A 177 -12.82 -1.06 15.04
C THR A 177 -11.50 -0.97 15.79
N LEU A 178 -10.71 -2.04 15.75
CA LEU A 178 -9.39 -2.10 16.40
C LEU A 178 -8.35 -2.58 15.39
N PRO A 179 -7.12 -2.03 15.40
CA PRO A 179 -6.02 -2.60 14.63
C PRO A 179 -5.90 -4.09 14.91
N LEU A 180 -5.76 -4.91 13.85
CA LEU A 180 -5.62 -6.35 14.00
C LEU A 180 -4.17 -6.68 14.36
N ASP A 181 -3.94 -7.29 15.52
CA ASP A 181 -2.63 -7.83 15.85
C ASP A 181 -2.35 -9.03 14.94
N ILE A 182 -1.31 -8.93 14.10
CA ILE A 182 -0.91 -9.98 13.14
C ILE A 182 0.35 -10.74 13.56
N ASN A 183 0.74 -10.64 14.83
CA ASN A 183 1.95 -11.29 15.34
C ASN A 183 1.96 -12.80 15.09
N LYS A 184 0.85 -13.49 15.36
CA LYS A 184 0.80 -14.96 15.25
C LYS A 184 0.99 -15.40 13.80
N GLY A 185 0.30 -14.75 12.86
CA GLY A 185 0.44 -15.02 11.42
C GLY A 185 1.85 -14.76 10.90
N VAL A 186 2.44 -13.59 11.22
CA VAL A 186 3.80 -13.24 10.78
C VAL A 186 4.84 -14.20 11.36
N LYS A 187 4.74 -14.54 12.66
CA LYS A 187 5.65 -15.48 13.31
C LYS A 187 5.53 -16.89 12.74
N HIS A 188 4.33 -17.34 12.41
CA HIS A 188 4.12 -18.62 11.75
C HIS A 188 4.89 -18.72 10.44
N LEU A 189 4.87 -17.66 9.61
CA LEU A 189 5.63 -17.66 8.35
C LEU A 189 7.15 -17.67 8.59
N TRP A 190 7.61 -17.02 9.66
CA TRP A 190 9.03 -16.98 10.01
C TRP A 190 9.53 -18.32 10.60
N ASP A 191 8.72 -18.95 11.45
CA ASP A 191 9.03 -20.26 12.04
C ASP A 191 9.13 -21.36 10.98
N ASN A 192 8.28 -21.31 9.95
CA ASN A 192 8.22 -22.29 8.85
C ASN A 192 9.12 -21.94 7.65
N ASP A 193 10.09 -21.05 7.82
CA ASP A 193 11.08 -20.69 6.78
C ASP A 193 10.46 -20.21 5.46
N HIS A 194 9.27 -19.61 5.50
CA HIS A 194 8.74 -18.88 4.36
C HIS A 194 9.39 -17.50 4.26
N ILE A 195 9.71 -16.87 5.39
CA ILE A 195 10.32 -15.55 5.45
C ILE A 195 11.43 -15.52 6.49
N ASP A 196 12.40 -14.62 6.32
CA ASP A 196 13.32 -14.22 7.39
C ASP A 196 13.54 -12.71 7.37
N CYS A 197 14.00 -12.16 8.47
CA CYS A 197 14.05 -10.73 8.71
C CYS A 197 15.42 -10.14 8.40
N ARG A 198 15.46 -9.09 7.58
CA ARG A 198 16.63 -8.23 7.38
C ARG A 198 16.71 -7.11 8.43
N LYS A 199 15.59 -6.75 9.05
CA LYS A 199 15.57 -5.72 10.09
C LYS A 199 14.42 -5.98 11.04
N VAL A 200 14.69 -6.23 12.31
CA VAL A 200 13.65 -6.54 13.30
C VAL A 200 13.71 -5.57 14.48
N GLN A 201 12.56 -5.06 14.88
CA GLN A 201 12.35 -4.23 16.05
C GLN A 201 11.37 -4.90 17.00
N TRP A 202 11.76 -5.06 18.27
CA TRP A 202 10.95 -5.70 19.30
C TRP A 202 11.09 -5.00 20.65
N ARG A 203 10.08 -5.21 21.51
CA ARG A 203 10.06 -4.61 22.85
C ARG A 203 10.76 -5.53 23.85
N ARG A 204 11.64 -4.96 24.66
CA ARG A 204 12.20 -5.57 25.88
C ARG A 204 11.49 -4.99 27.09
N THR A 205 11.69 -5.58 28.27
CA THR A 205 11.02 -5.19 29.53
C THR A 205 11.11 -3.69 29.84
N SER A 206 12.21 -3.03 29.49
CA SER A 206 12.44 -1.60 29.77
C SER A 206 12.87 -0.78 28.54
N SER A 207 12.95 -1.39 27.35
CA SER A 207 13.51 -0.73 26.16
C SER A 207 12.97 -1.28 24.84
N VAL A 208 13.36 -0.68 23.74
CA VAL A 208 13.09 -1.17 22.39
C VAL A 208 14.42 -1.53 21.75
N ALA A 209 14.54 -2.77 21.27
CA ALA A 209 15.70 -3.23 20.53
C ALA A 209 15.41 -3.21 19.02
N MET A 210 16.44 -2.94 18.23
CA MET A 210 16.37 -2.95 16.77
C MET A 210 17.67 -3.54 16.25
N GLU A 211 17.55 -4.54 15.40
CA GLU A 211 18.68 -5.16 14.69
C GLU A 211 18.48 -4.94 13.19
N THR A 212 19.56 -4.65 12.46
CA THR A 212 19.53 -4.47 10.99
C THR A 212 20.69 -5.25 10.39
N MET A 213 20.39 -6.13 9.44
CA MET A 213 21.35 -6.96 8.72
C MET A 213 21.77 -6.32 7.40
N ASP A 214 22.95 -6.72 6.94
CA ASP A 214 23.41 -6.47 5.58
C ASP A 214 22.51 -7.16 4.54
N GLU A 215 22.68 -6.81 3.26
CA GLU A 215 21.66 -7.11 2.24
C GLU A 215 21.37 -8.59 2.01
N ASP A 216 22.41 -9.41 2.18
CA ASP A 216 22.39 -10.83 1.90
C ASP A 216 22.18 -11.68 3.16
N LEU A 217 22.16 -11.04 4.34
CA LEU A 217 22.08 -11.73 5.62
C LEU A 217 20.68 -11.62 6.23
N THR A 218 20.30 -12.65 7.00
CA THR A 218 18.98 -12.74 7.62
C THR A 218 19.08 -13.12 9.10
N PHE A 219 18.12 -12.67 9.92
CA PHE A 219 18.27 -12.72 11.38
C PHE A 219 18.32 -14.14 11.94
N LYS A 220 17.45 -15.05 11.49
CA LYS A 220 17.42 -16.43 12.01
C LYS A 220 18.68 -17.18 11.61
N GLU A 221 19.19 -16.93 10.41
CA GLU A 221 20.45 -17.49 9.91
C GLU A 221 21.67 -17.02 10.72
N GLN A 222 21.77 -15.71 10.99
CA GLN A 222 22.94 -15.13 11.67
C GLN A 222 22.90 -15.27 13.19
N TYR A 223 21.71 -15.29 13.79
CA TYR A 223 21.51 -15.34 15.25
C TYR A 223 20.57 -16.48 15.66
N PRO A 224 20.94 -17.75 15.39
CA PRO A 224 20.07 -18.91 15.66
C PRO A 224 19.82 -19.15 17.16
N ILE A 225 20.69 -18.62 18.05
CA ILE A 225 20.56 -18.77 19.51
C ILE A 225 19.62 -17.70 20.08
N GLU A 226 19.62 -16.51 19.49
CA GLU A 226 18.81 -15.37 19.90
C GLU A 226 17.39 -15.45 19.32
N TYR A 227 17.24 -16.05 18.14
CA TYR A 227 15.95 -16.21 17.46
C TYR A 227 14.84 -16.82 18.36
N PRO A 228 15.05 -17.96 19.04
CA PRO A 228 14.03 -18.55 19.92
C PRO A 228 13.61 -17.61 21.05
N LYS A 229 14.49 -16.70 21.49
CA LYS A 229 14.16 -15.71 22.52
C LYS A 229 13.32 -14.59 21.92
N LEU A 230 13.69 -14.12 20.73
CA LEU A 230 12.99 -13.05 20.03
C LEU A 230 11.56 -13.43 19.66
N ILE A 231 11.33 -14.65 19.15
CA ILE A 231 10.01 -15.07 18.67
C ILE A 231 8.95 -15.13 19.79
N THR A 232 9.38 -15.23 21.06
CA THR A 232 8.47 -15.15 22.22
C THR A 232 7.95 -13.74 22.49
N GLN A 233 8.63 -12.70 21.99
CA GLN A 233 8.27 -11.31 22.23
C GLN A 233 7.33 -10.77 21.15
N PRO A 234 6.43 -9.82 21.45
CA PRO A 234 5.67 -9.13 20.42
C PRO A 234 6.59 -8.39 19.45
N LEU A 235 6.47 -8.71 18.17
CA LEU A 235 7.13 -8.00 17.09
C LEU A 235 6.48 -6.62 16.96
N SER A 236 7.31 -5.59 16.98
CA SER A 236 6.85 -4.24 16.62
C SER A 236 6.94 -4.13 15.11
N LYS A 237 8.11 -3.79 14.58
CA LYS A 237 8.31 -3.50 13.16
C LYS A 237 9.41 -4.39 12.59
N ALA A 238 9.14 -5.12 11.52
CA ALA A 238 10.08 -6.06 10.93
C ALA A 238 10.05 -6.01 9.39
N LEU A 239 11.23 -6.02 8.76
CA LEU A 239 11.40 -6.09 7.30
C LEU A 239 11.79 -7.52 6.92
N PHE A 240 10.88 -8.21 6.25
CA PHE A 240 11.01 -9.59 5.84
C PHE A 240 11.44 -9.72 4.39
N LYS A 241 12.24 -10.76 4.13
CA LYS A 241 12.62 -11.26 2.81
C LYS A 241 11.95 -12.63 2.63
N HIS A 242 11.36 -12.86 1.47
CA HIS A 242 10.89 -14.19 1.07
C HIS A 242 12.10 -15.09 0.78
N LEU A 243 12.16 -16.27 1.40
CA LEU A 243 13.27 -17.21 1.25
C LEU A 243 13.14 -18.17 0.06
N LYS A 244 11.93 -18.49 -0.39
CA LYS A 244 11.71 -19.44 -1.48
C LYS A 244 11.80 -18.76 -2.84
N GLU A 245 12.39 -19.45 -3.80
CA GLU A 245 12.51 -19.02 -5.20
C GLU A 245 11.27 -19.42 -6.03
N ASP A 246 10.07 -19.37 -5.44
CA ASP A 246 8.80 -19.77 -6.08
C ASP A 246 7.92 -18.59 -6.50
N GLU A 247 8.36 -17.36 -6.21
CA GLU A 247 7.66 -16.09 -6.45
C GLU A 247 6.24 -16.03 -5.84
N TYR A 248 5.92 -16.87 -4.85
CA TYR A 248 4.58 -16.94 -4.25
C TYR A 248 4.26 -15.72 -3.37
N LEU A 249 5.21 -15.27 -2.55
CA LEU A 249 5.11 -14.04 -1.74
C LEU A 249 5.96 -12.93 -2.33
N CYS A 250 5.70 -11.69 -1.93
CA CYS A 250 6.55 -10.56 -2.29
C CYS A 250 8.00 -10.79 -1.81
N ASP A 251 8.98 -10.50 -2.67
CA ASP A 251 10.41 -10.64 -2.35
C ASP A 251 10.79 -9.96 -1.02
N VAL A 252 10.20 -8.78 -0.77
CA VAL A 252 10.39 -8.01 0.47
C VAL A 252 9.07 -7.37 0.88
N PHE A 253 8.73 -7.47 2.16
CA PHE A 253 7.67 -6.68 2.78
C PHE A 253 8.03 -6.33 4.22
N GLU A 254 7.41 -5.29 4.76
CA GLU A 254 7.56 -4.87 6.14
C GLU A 254 6.24 -5.07 6.88
N ALA A 255 6.28 -5.52 8.13
CA ALA A 255 5.11 -5.64 8.98
C ALA A 255 5.33 -4.86 10.28
N ASP A 256 4.38 -3.98 10.63
CA ASP A 256 4.19 -3.50 12.00
C ASP A 256 3.07 -4.33 12.64
N ALA A 257 3.46 -5.45 13.24
CA ALA A 257 2.53 -6.55 13.55
C ALA A 257 1.50 -6.13 14.61
N SER A 258 1.93 -5.33 15.59
CA SER A 258 1.05 -4.79 16.65
C SER A 258 0.00 -3.80 16.15
N LYS A 259 0.20 -3.24 14.96
CA LYS A 259 -0.70 -2.24 14.36
C LYS A 259 -1.48 -2.76 13.16
N GLY A 260 -1.34 -4.05 12.82
CA GLY A 260 -1.96 -4.62 11.62
C GLY A 260 -1.54 -3.92 10.34
N LEU A 261 -0.30 -3.44 10.25
CA LEU A 261 0.19 -2.72 9.07
C LEU A 261 1.19 -3.59 8.31
N ILE A 262 0.93 -3.80 7.03
CA ILE A 262 1.85 -4.40 6.07
C ILE A 262 2.26 -3.32 5.06
N ASN A 263 3.53 -3.27 4.75
CA ASN A 263 4.13 -2.29 3.87
C ASN A 263 4.88 -3.04 2.75
N ILE A 264 4.45 -2.81 1.50
CA ILE A 264 5.07 -3.36 0.30
C ILE A 264 5.93 -2.25 -0.34
N PRO A 265 7.26 -2.27 -0.16
CA PRO A 265 8.14 -1.18 -0.60
C PRO A 265 8.50 -1.22 -2.08
N ARG A 266 8.45 -2.41 -2.69
CA ARG A 266 8.83 -2.66 -4.09
C ARG A 266 7.59 -3.04 -4.90
N PHE A 267 7.67 -2.91 -6.22
CA PHE A 267 6.62 -3.42 -7.07
C PHE A 267 6.61 -4.96 -7.00
N PRO A 268 5.45 -5.59 -6.73
CA PRO A 268 5.30 -7.03 -6.87
C PRO A 268 5.55 -7.47 -8.30
N LYS A 269 6.05 -8.70 -8.45
CA LYS A 269 6.29 -9.32 -9.77
C LYS A 269 5.01 -9.89 -10.37
N ASP A 270 4.11 -10.36 -9.51
CA ASP A 270 2.81 -10.95 -9.84
C ASP A 270 1.72 -10.34 -8.94
N GLU A 271 0.50 -10.21 -9.47
CA GLU A 271 -0.64 -9.63 -8.76
C GLU A 271 -1.02 -10.39 -7.48
N LYS A 272 -0.80 -11.71 -7.45
CA LYS A 272 -1.16 -12.57 -6.31
C LYS A 272 -0.21 -12.42 -5.14
N GLN A 273 1.03 -11.97 -5.35
CA GLN A 273 2.05 -11.93 -4.29
C GLN A 273 1.59 -11.15 -3.05
N VAL A 274 0.95 -10.01 -3.25
CA VAL A 274 0.45 -9.18 -2.15
C VAL A 274 -0.73 -9.85 -1.45
N GLU A 275 -1.65 -10.42 -2.24
CA GLU A 275 -2.81 -11.12 -1.69
C GLU A 275 -2.40 -12.38 -0.93
N ASN A 276 -1.39 -13.10 -1.40
CA ASN A 276 -0.79 -14.25 -0.72
C ASN A 276 -0.16 -13.83 0.60
N VAL A 277 0.64 -12.74 0.64
CA VAL A 277 1.18 -12.22 1.91
C VAL A 277 0.07 -11.94 2.93
N VAL A 278 -0.98 -11.24 2.53
CA VAL A 278 -2.11 -10.93 3.42
C VAL A 278 -2.84 -12.20 3.84
N THR A 279 -3.14 -13.10 2.89
CA THR A 279 -3.91 -14.32 3.13
C THR A 279 -3.17 -15.29 4.04
N GLU A 280 -1.88 -15.51 3.81
CA GLU A 280 -1.04 -16.39 4.62
C GLU A 280 -0.90 -15.87 6.05
N ILE A 281 -0.73 -14.57 6.24
CA ILE A 281 -0.71 -13.95 7.56
C ILE A 281 -2.06 -14.14 8.25
N LEU A 282 -3.17 -13.80 7.58
CA LEU A 282 -4.50 -13.86 8.20
C LEU A 282 -4.97 -15.29 8.50
N THR A 283 -4.66 -16.25 7.63
CA THR A 283 -5.05 -17.66 7.80
C THR A 283 -4.37 -18.30 9.00
N ASN A 284 -3.13 -17.87 9.29
CA ASN A 284 -2.33 -18.40 10.39
C ASN A 284 -2.36 -17.52 11.64
N ASN A 285 -3.20 -16.48 11.68
CA ASN A 285 -3.30 -15.54 12.80
C ASN A 285 -4.16 -16.05 13.96
#